data_AF-A0A4Z0MNJ8-F1
#
_entry.id   AF-A0A4Z0MNJ8-F1
#
_cell.length_a   1.000
_cell.length_b   1.000
_cell.length_c   1.000
_cell.angle_alpha   90.00
_cell.angle_beta   90.00
_cell.angle_gamma   90.00
#
_symmetry.space_group_name_H-M   'P 1'
#
loop_
_entity.id
_entity.type
_entity.pdbx_description
1 polymer ?
#
loop_
_entity_poly.entity_id
_entity_poly.type
_entity_poly.pdbx_seq_one_letter_code
_entity_poly.pdbx_strand_id
1 'polypeptide(L)'
;MKHFFSLILWLSMALVAQAQTRIDTTGGRYYKPIFSNVLRTTTAYGAAVNYLGNTASLSLDLYQPEGDTVKRRPLLIFAHGGGFVSGNRTDQDITELCNRFAKMGYVTASIDYRIVFLPFDTINLGRAAIRAAQDMRAAVRFFRQDAATAKAYRIHPDFIYVGGSSAGAVAALEAAYLDKDAEVPAYIGLAALGGLEGDSGNPGYSSKVRGALNLSGALGSPAWIEAGDVPFVSMHGTNDAVLPYAGGKVGSLLPPLKVYGSAPLHTRALAVGVQNPFYTFKGAGHVPFSGTTAAQVAYMDTTVRFVRDFLRPLLRQPSTVTVNKASANAALLQAYPVPASTAVRLTWPTSTAFRPATVELLDATGRVVRRMRWEQPELLLPRENLRAGTYIIRAEGIGARRVVFE
;
A
#
# COMPACT_ATOMS: atom_id res chain seq x y z
N MET A 1 15.91 16.76 62.51
CA MET A 1 14.74 17.27 61.76
C MET A 1 15.23 17.83 60.43
N LYS A 2 14.69 17.31 59.32
CA LYS A 2 14.60 17.90 57.97
C LYS A 2 15.94 18.05 57.21
N HIS A 3 16.35 17.06 56.43
CA HIS A 3 15.97 16.86 55.00
C HIS A 3 16.34 18.06 54.12
N PHE A 4 17.29 17.90 53.20
CA PHE A 4 17.02 18.01 51.75
C PHE A 4 18.17 17.40 50.95
N PHE A 5 17.92 16.20 50.43
CA PHE A 5 18.68 15.55 49.37
C PHE A 5 18.35 16.26 48.05
N SER A 6 19.35 16.53 47.20
CA SER A 6 19.13 16.79 45.77
C SER A 6 20.16 15.99 45.00
N LEU A 7 19.86 14.69 44.87
CA LEU A 7 20.56 13.76 43.99
C LEU A 7 20.01 14.01 42.58
N ILE A 8 20.80 14.67 41.73
CA ILE A 8 20.50 14.82 40.31
C ILE A 8 20.72 13.44 39.66
N LEU A 9 19.61 12.72 39.46
CA LEU A 9 19.56 11.46 38.75
C LEU A 9 19.71 11.74 37.24
N TRP A 10 20.93 11.57 36.71
CA TRP A 10 21.15 11.51 35.27
C TRP A 10 20.59 10.19 34.74
N LEU A 11 19.29 10.17 34.46
CA LEU A 11 18.64 9.10 33.72
C LEU A 11 19.03 9.29 32.23
N SER A 12 20.09 8.61 31.80
CA SER A 12 20.39 8.47 30.38
C SER A 12 19.26 7.65 29.73
N MET A 13 18.22 8.34 29.25
CA MET A 13 17.31 7.79 28.25
C MET A 13 18.15 7.55 26.99
N ALA A 14 18.69 6.35 26.87
CA ALA A 14 19.12 5.82 25.59
C ALA A 14 17.86 5.73 24.71
N LEU A 15 17.58 6.79 23.97
CA LEU A 15 16.77 6.74 22.77
C LEU A 15 17.48 5.79 21.80
N VAL A 16 17.20 4.50 21.94
CA VAL A 16 17.34 3.55 20.86
C VAL A 16 16.31 4.00 19.81
N ALA A 17 16.73 4.94 18.96
CA ALA A 17 16.19 5.07 17.64
C ALA A 17 16.50 3.74 16.95
N GLN A 18 15.57 2.78 17.00
CA GLN A 18 15.64 1.66 16.08
C GLN A 18 15.61 2.28 14.69
N ALA A 19 16.77 2.36 14.04
CA ALA A 19 16.87 2.66 12.63
C ALA A 19 15.92 1.68 11.93
N GLN A 20 14.78 2.16 11.43
CA GLN A 20 13.89 1.38 10.60
C GLN A 20 14.71 1.00 9.35
N THR A 21 15.24 -0.22 9.39
CA THR A 21 16.17 -0.73 8.38
C THR A 21 15.44 -0.76 7.05
N ARG A 22 15.89 0.07 6.11
CA ARG A 22 15.41 0.15 4.74
C ARG A 22 15.42 -1.27 4.13
N ILE A 23 14.40 -1.64 3.38
CA ILE A 23 14.44 -2.86 2.58
C ILE A 23 15.50 -2.65 1.49
N ASP A 24 16.54 -3.50 1.50
CA ASP A 24 17.54 -3.49 0.42
C ASP A 24 16.88 -3.98 -0.86
N THR A 25 16.96 -3.14 -1.87
CA THR A 25 16.33 -3.41 -3.15
C THR A 25 17.31 -3.30 -4.32
N THR A 26 18.61 -3.35 -4.02
CA THR A 26 19.68 -3.39 -5.01
C THR A 26 19.73 -4.75 -5.73
N GLY A 27 20.57 -4.87 -6.77
CA GLY A 27 20.75 -6.14 -7.49
C GLY A 27 19.52 -6.66 -8.26
N GLY A 28 18.45 -5.86 -8.37
CA GLY A 28 17.19 -6.29 -8.97
C GLY A 28 16.25 -7.06 -8.02
N ARG A 29 16.60 -7.17 -6.73
CA ARG A 29 15.74 -7.75 -5.70
C ARG A 29 14.39 -7.02 -5.65
N TYR A 30 13.33 -7.80 -5.47
CA TYR A 30 11.93 -7.37 -5.46
C TYR A 30 11.43 -6.80 -6.79
N TYR A 31 12.17 -6.99 -7.89
CA TYR A 31 11.83 -6.47 -9.21
C TYR A 31 11.92 -7.50 -10.34
N LYS A 32 12.97 -8.33 -10.34
CA LYS A 32 13.13 -9.42 -11.31
C LYS A 32 13.44 -10.72 -10.58
N PRO A 33 13.17 -11.88 -11.18
CA PRO A 33 13.58 -13.15 -10.57
C PRO A 33 15.10 -13.17 -10.42
N ILE A 34 15.58 -13.40 -9.20
CA ILE A 34 17.00 -13.56 -8.87
C ILE A 34 17.28 -14.89 -8.15
N PHE A 35 16.23 -15.64 -7.83
CA PHE A 35 16.30 -17.00 -7.30
C PHE A 35 15.69 -17.99 -8.30
N SER A 36 16.37 -19.11 -8.51
CA SER A 36 15.91 -20.16 -9.42
C SER A 36 14.83 -21.04 -8.77
N ASN A 37 14.97 -21.30 -7.47
CA ASN A 37 14.16 -22.24 -6.71
C ASN A 37 13.38 -21.57 -5.57
N VAL A 38 12.25 -22.17 -5.23
CA VAL A 38 11.36 -21.73 -4.15
C VAL A 38 11.04 -22.93 -3.28
N LEU A 39 11.26 -22.81 -1.98
CA LEU A 39 10.86 -23.78 -0.97
C LEU A 39 9.40 -23.53 -0.58
N ARG A 40 8.57 -24.57 -0.61
CA ARG A 40 7.18 -24.56 -0.14
C ARG A 40 7.05 -25.38 1.14
N THR A 41 6.50 -24.79 2.19
CA THR A 41 6.22 -25.47 3.46
C THR A 41 4.82 -25.16 3.95
N THR A 42 4.09 -26.16 4.43
CA THR A 42 2.74 -25.99 4.99
C THR A 42 2.79 -25.84 6.51
N THR A 43 2.01 -24.90 7.06
CA THR A 43 1.88 -24.74 8.51
C THR A 43 0.49 -24.23 8.89
N ALA A 44 0.02 -24.58 10.09
CA ALA A 44 -1.21 -24.02 10.63
C ALA A 44 -0.93 -22.62 11.20
N TYR A 45 -1.78 -21.65 10.90
CA TYR A 45 -1.64 -20.27 11.39
C TYR A 45 -2.73 -19.87 12.38
N GLY A 46 -3.82 -20.62 12.45
CA GLY A 46 -4.94 -20.37 13.33
C GLY A 46 -5.98 -21.49 13.30
N ALA A 47 -7.02 -21.31 14.10
CA ALA A 47 -8.22 -22.14 14.06
C ALA A 47 -9.43 -21.27 14.41
N ALA A 48 -10.58 -21.55 13.81
CA ALA A 48 -11.80 -20.77 14.03
C ALA A 48 -13.03 -21.62 13.83
N VAL A 49 -14.13 -21.26 14.50
CA VAL A 49 -15.42 -21.91 14.30
C VAL A 49 -15.94 -21.60 12.90
N ASN A 50 -16.24 -22.65 12.14
CA ASN A 50 -16.81 -22.55 10.80
C ASN A 50 -18.33 -22.35 10.86
N TYR A 51 -18.98 -22.28 9.69
CA TYR A 51 -20.43 -22.07 9.63
C TYR A 51 -21.24 -23.16 10.35
N LEU A 52 -20.74 -24.41 10.35
CA LEU A 52 -21.40 -25.56 10.97
C LEU A 52 -21.18 -25.65 12.49
N GLY A 53 -20.49 -24.68 13.10
CA GLY A 53 -20.16 -24.72 14.52
C GLY A 53 -18.93 -25.57 14.87
N ASN A 54 -18.24 -26.14 13.87
CA ASN A 54 -17.05 -26.95 14.09
C ASN A 54 -15.79 -26.09 14.06
N THR A 55 -14.81 -26.42 14.91
CA THR A 55 -13.49 -25.79 14.85
C THR A 55 -12.75 -26.24 13.59
N ALA A 56 -12.49 -25.32 12.67
CA ALA A 56 -11.69 -25.54 11.48
C ALA A 56 -10.25 -25.06 11.72
N SER A 57 -9.27 -25.92 11.46
CA SER A 57 -7.85 -25.54 11.40
C SER A 57 -7.59 -24.77 10.11
N LEU A 58 -6.88 -23.65 10.21
CA LEU A 58 -6.52 -22.79 9.09
C LEU A 58 -5.03 -22.92 8.80
N SER A 59 -4.72 -23.37 7.58
CA SER A 59 -3.35 -23.61 7.14
C SER A 59 -2.92 -22.63 6.06
N LEU A 60 -1.62 -22.43 5.94
CA LEU A 60 -0.99 -21.69 4.85
C LEU A 60 0.12 -22.51 4.21
N ASP A 61 0.36 -22.24 2.94
CA ASP A 61 1.56 -22.66 2.23
C ASP A 61 2.49 -21.45 2.10
N LEU A 62 3.65 -21.55 2.74
CA LEU A 62 4.69 -20.54 2.73
C LEU A 62 5.68 -20.83 1.60
N TYR A 63 5.95 -19.84 0.77
CA TYR A 63 6.89 -19.90 -0.33
C TYR A 63 8.06 -18.96 -0.03
N GLN A 64 9.26 -19.51 -0.01
CA GLN A 64 10.48 -18.78 0.29
C GLN A 64 11.54 -19.03 -0.79
N PRO A 65 12.29 -18.00 -1.22
CA PRO A 65 13.45 -18.21 -2.08
C PRO A 65 14.47 -19.13 -1.39
N GLU A 66 14.87 -20.19 -2.09
CA GLU A 66 15.91 -21.11 -1.62
C GLU A 66 17.26 -20.39 -1.55
N GLY A 67 18.01 -20.61 -0.48
CA GLY A 67 19.34 -20.02 -0.30
C GLY A 67 19.37 -18.51 0.00
N ASP A 68 18.22 -17.83 0.10
CA ASP A 68 18.20 -16.42 0.46
C ASP A 68 18.66 -16.21 1.91
N THR A 69 19.62 -15.32 2.12
CA THR A 69 20.24 -15.02 3.42
C THR A 69 19.64 -13.81 4.12
N VAL A 70 18.81 -13.02 3.42
CA VAL A 70 18.19 -11.81 3.98
C VAL A 70 17.32 -12.17 5.20
N LYS A 71 17.47 -11.39 6.28
CA LYS A 71 16.84 -11.66 7.58
C LYS A 71 15.52 -10.92 7.81
N ARG A 72 15.20 -9.92 6.99
CA ARG A 72 13.99 -9.10 7.09
C ARG A 72 13.44 -8.84 5.70
N ARG A 73 12.51 -9.68 5.25
CA ARG A 73 11.94 -9.66 3.90
C ARG A 73 10.48 -9.17 3.93
N PRO A 74 10.02 -8.39 2.94
CA PRO A 74 8.61 -8.10 2.78
C PRO A 74 7.80 -9.39 2.58
N LEU A 75 6.59 -9.39 3.13
CA LEU A 75 5.66 -10.51 3.09
C LEU A 75 4.44 -10.16 2.23
N LEU A 76 4.07 -11.06 1.33
CA LEU A 76 2.79 -11.00 0.60
C LEU A 76 1.92 -12.18 1.04
N ILE A 77 0.73 -11.91 1.58
CA ILE A 77 -0.24 -12.92 1.97
C ILE A 77 -1.37 -12.91 0.94
N PHE A 78 -1.62 -14.04 0.28
CA PHE A 78 -2.64 -14.19 -0.74
C PHE A 78 -3.73 -15.15 -0.28
N ALA A 79 -4.99 -14.82 -0.57
CA ALA A 79 -6.13 -15.73 -0.44
C ALA A 79 -6.71 -16.08 -1.81
N HIS A 80 -7.22 -17.29 -1.92
CA HIS A 80 -7.83 -17.83 -3.13
C HIS A 80 -9.24 -17.29 -3.39
N GLY A 81 -9.68 -17.41 -4.66
CA GLY A 81 -11.05 -17.12 -5.08
C GLY A 81 -12.04 -18.22 -4.67
N GLY A 82 -13.17 -18.30 -5.37
CA GLY A 82 -14.17 -19.37 -5.11
C GLY A 82 -15.38 -18.94 -4.29
N GLY A 83 -15.72 -17.64 -4.29
CA GLY A 83 -17.00 -17.13 -3.78
C GLY A 83 -17.27 -17.43 -2.30
N PHE A 84 -16.23 -17.69 -1.51
CA PHE A 84 -16.30 -18.17 -0.13
C PHE A 84 -16.99 -19.54 0.04
N VAL A 85 -17.13 -20.33 -1.03
CA VAL A 85 -17.74 -21.67 -0.99
C VAL A 85 -16.78 -22.78 -1.43
N SER A 86 -15.72 -22.44 -2.17
CA SER A 86 -14.75 -23.38 -2.72
C SER A 86 -13.35 -22.76 -2.80
N GLY A 87 -12.40 -23.54 -3.32
CA GLY A 87 -10.99 -23.16 -3.45
C GLY A 87 -10.19 -23.52 -2.20
N ASN A 88 -8.87 -23.39 -2.30
CA ASN A 88 -7.95 -23.54 -1.18
C ASN A 88 -6.61 -22.86 -1.48
N ARG A 89 -5.66 -22.90 -0.54
CA ARG A 89 -4.31 -22.33 -0.70
C ARG A 89 -3.48 -22.87 -1.87
N THR A 90 -3.93 -23.92 -2.56
CA THR A 90 -3.24 -24.51 -3.72
C THR A 90 -3.83 -24.09 -5.06
N ASP A 91 -4.81 -23.17 -5.07
CA ASP A 91 -5.36 -22.58 -6.30
C ASP A 91 -4.23 -22.06 -7.21
N GLN A 92 -4.39 -22.30 -8.52
CA GLN A 92 -3.29 -22.19 -9.49
C GLN A 92 -2.78 -20.75 -9.64
N ASP A 93 -3.68 -19.78 -9.74
CA ASP A 93 -3.33 -18.36 -9.89
C ASP A 93 -2.59 -17.83 -8.64
N ILE A 94 -3.05 -18.20 -7.45
CA ILE A 94 -2.40 -17.83 -6.18
C ILE A 94 -1.04 -18.50 -6.04
N THR A 95 -0.94 -19.79 -6.35
CA THR A 95 0.33 -20.52 -6.33
C THR A 95 1.34 -19.89 -7.30
N GLU A 96 0.89 -19.48 -8.48
CA GLU A 96 1.73 -18.82 -9.48
C GLU A 96 2.21 -17.44 -9.02
N LEU A 97 1.32 -16.63 -8.41
CA LEU A 97 1.69 -15.35 -7.80
C LEU A 97 2.73 -15.54 -6.70
N CYS A 98 2.48 -16.46 -5.76
CA CYS A 98 3.39 -16.80 -4.68
C CYS A 98 4.78 -17.18 -5.21
N ASN A 99 4.84 -18.12 -6.16
CA ASN A 99 6.12 -18.55 -6.75
C ASN A 99 6.86 -17.40 -7.44
N ARG A 100 6.17 -16.59 -8.25
CA ARG A 100 6.81 -15.49 -9.00
C ARG A 100 7.37 -14.42 -8.07
N PHE A 101 6.62 -14.03 -7.04
CA PHE A 101 7.12 -13.05 -6.07
C PHE A 101 8.19 -13.64 -5.15
N ALA A 102 8.10 -14.91 -4.74
CA ALA A 102 9.16 -15.58 -3.99
C ALA A 102 10.49 -15.60 -4.78
N LYS A 103 10.46 -15.87 -6.09
CA LYS A 103 11.65 -15.80 -6.97
C LYS A 103 12.27 -14.40 -7.07
N MET A 104 11.52 -13.34 -6.76
CA MET A 104 12.05 -11.96 -6.66
C MET A 104 12.61 -11.63 -5.28
N GLY A 105 12.49 -12.51 -4.29
CA GLY A 105 13.04 -12.35 -2.94
C GLY A 105 12.02 -12.03 -1.84
N TYR A 106 10.72 -11.99 -2.18
CA TYR A 106 9.65 -11.87 -1.18
C TYR A 106 9.51 -13.17 -0.38
N VAL A 107 8.96 -13.09 0.83
CA VAL A 107 8.27 -14.23 1.43
C VAL A 107 6.82 -14.12 0.98
N THR A 108 6.22 -15.21 0.53
CA THR A 108 4.79 -15.21 0.20
C THR A 108 4.06 -16.34 0.90
N ALA A 109 2.81 -16.12 1.27
CA ALA A 109 1.97 -17.11 1.89
C ALA A 109 0.65 -17.20 1.14
N SER A 110 0.23 -18.41 0.77
CA SER A 110 -1.11 -18.70 0.30
C SER A 110 -1.91 -19.28 1.46
N ILE A 111 -3.06 -18.69 1.81
CA ILE A 111 -3.82 -19.08 3.00
C ILE A 111 -5.12 -19.80 2.64
N ASP A 112 -5.47 -20.82 3.43
CA ASP A 112 -6.85 -21.26 3.56
C ASP A 112 -7.61 -20.24 4.43
N TYR A 113 -8.90 -20.04 4.17
CA TYR A 113 -9.81 -19.31 5.05
C TYR A 113 -11.13 -20.08 5.18
N ARG A 114 -11.97 -19.71 6.15
CA ARG A 114 -13.28 -20.37 6.34
C ARG A 114 -14.16 -20.16 5.13
N ILE A 115 -14.40 -21.24 4.42
CA ILE A 115 -15.38 -21.33 3.33
C ILE A 115 -16.68 -21.97 3.81
N VAL A 116 -17.66 -21.99 2.91
CA VAL A 116 -19.01 -22.51 3.07
C VAL A 116 -19.85 -21.67 4.04
N PHE A 117 -21.08 -21.40 3.59
CA PHE A 117 -22.11 -20.72 4.34
C PHE A 117 -23.45 -21.23 3.86
N LEU A 118 -24.37 -21.51 4.79
CA LEU A 118 -25.74 -21.89 4.44
C LEU A 118 -26.75 -20.99 5.19
N PRO A 119 -27.98 -20.86 4.69
CA PRO A 119 -28.32 -21.01 3.28
C PRO A 119 -27.46 -20.07 2.40
N PHE A 120 -27.35 -20.37 1.10
CA PHE A 120 -26.63 -19.54 0.14
C PHE A 120 -27.42 -18.26 -0.18
N ASP A 121 -27.43 -17.33 0.76
CA ASP A 121 -28.08 -16.03 0.66
C ASP A 121 -27.06 -14.89 0.81
N THR A 122 -27.53 -13.66 0.64
CA THR A 122 -26.70 -12.46 0.66
C THR A 122 -26.22 -12.07 2.06
N ILE A 123 -26.97 -12.41 3.09
CA ILE A 123 -26.59 -12.17 4.49
C ILE A 123 -25.40 -13.07 4.85
N ASN A 124 -25.53 -14.37 4.58
CA ASN A 124 -24.50 -15.37 4.87
C ASN A 124 -23.28 -15.23 3.95
N LEU A 125 -23.46 -14.73 2.72
CA LEU A 125 -22.35 -14.28 1.88
C LEU A 125 -21.56 -13.14 2.55
N GLY A 126 -22.24 -12.11 3.06
CA GLY A 126 -21.58 -11.02 3.81
C GLY A 126 -20.88 -11.52 5.09
N ARG A 127 -21.50 -12.45 5.82
CA ARG A 127 -20.86 -13.11 6.98
C ARG A 127 -19.65 -13.96 6.57
N ALA A 128 -19.67 -14.58 5.39
CA ALA A 128 -18.54 -15.33 4.88
C ALA A 128 -17.37 -14.42 4.49
N ALA A 129 -17.65 -13.27 3.86
CA ALA A 129 -16.63 -12.26 3.56
C ALA A 129 -15.93 -11.75 4.83
N ILE A 130 -16.71 -11.40 5.86
CA ILE A 130 -16.16 -10.95 7.16
C ILE A 130 -15.31 -12.06 7.81
N ARG A 131 -15.78 -13.32 7.83
CA ARG A 131 -14.99 -14.43 8.37
C ARG A 131 -13.69 -14.64 7.61
N ALA A 132 -13.70 -14.52 6.28
CA ALA A 132 -12.48 -14.61 5.48
C ALA A 132 -11.52 -13.44 5.76
N ALA A 133 -12.03 -12.23 5.97
CA ALA A 133 -11.22 -11.07 6.38
C ALA A 133 -10.60 -11.27 7.77
N GLN A 134 -11.36 -11.80 8.74
CA GLN A 134 -10.85 -12.17 10.07
C GLN A 134 -9.72 -13.21 9.97
N ASP A 135 -9.89 -14.22 9.12
CA ASP A 135 -8.89 -15.28 8.93
C ASP A 135 -7.61 -14.72 8.28
N MET A 136 -7.77 -13.77 7.35
CA MET A 136 -6.62 -13.03 6.80
C MET A 136 -5.91 -12.17 7.85
N ARG A 137 -6.65 -11.49 8.72
CA ARG A 137 -6.09 -10.75 9.87
C ARG A 137 -5.35 -11.69 10.82
N ALA A 138 -5.88 -12.89 11.08
CA ALA A 138 -5.21 -13.93 11.86
C ALA A 138 -3.89 -14.38 11.23
N ALA A 139 -3.83 -14.56 9.91
CA ALA A 139 -2.59 -14.84 9.19
C ALA A 139 -1.56 -13.70 9.34
N VAL A 140 -2.00 -12.43 9.25
CA VAL A 140 -1.11 -11.28 9.52
C VAL A 140 -0.56 -11.34 10.95
N ARG A 141 -1.41 -11.61 11.95
CA ARG A 141 -1.01 -11.74 13.35
C ARG A 141 -0.01 -12.88 13.56
N PHE A 142 -0.21 -14.01 12.89
CA PHE A 142 0.73 -15.15 12.91
C PHE A 142 2.14 -14.75 12.49
N PHE A 143 2.29 -14.08 11.34
CA PHE A 143 3.61 -13.63 10.90
C PHE A 143 4.20 -12.52 11.78
N ARG A 144 3.35 -11.66 12.35
CA ARG A 144 3.82 -10.63 13.30
C ARG A 144 4.35 -11.26 14.60
N GLN A 145 3.67 -12.29 15.09
CA GLN A 145 4.08 -13.05 16.26
C GLN A 145 5.41 -13.75 16.01
N ASP A 146 5.59 -14.41 14.85
CA ASP A 146 6.87 -15.01 14.48
C ASP A 146 7.97 -13.93 14.44
N ALA A 147 7.73 -12.81 13.74
CA ALA A 147 8.72 -11.74 13.62
C ALA A 147 9.14 -11.11 14.97
N ALA A 148 8.24 -11.12 15.97
CA ALA A 148 8.54 -10.64 17.31
C ALA A 148 9.28 -11.69 18.17
N THR A 149 9.08 -12.98 17.88
CA THR A 149 9.55 -14.09 18.70
C THR A 149 10.63 -14.91 17.98
N ALA A 150 10.26 -16.01 17.33
CA ALA A 150 11.16 -17.00 16.74
C ALA A 150 11.90 -16.48 15.49
N LYS A 151 11.30 -15.54 14.75
CA LYS A 151 11.82 -14.97 13.50
C LYS A 151 12.14 -16.05 12.46
N ALA A 152 11.42 -17.17 12.50
CA ALA A 152 11.66 -18.34 11.66
C ALA A 152 11.47 -18.00 10.18
N TYR A 153 10.50 -17.14 9.86
CA TYR A 153 10.18 -16.77 8.49
C TYR A 153 10.99 -15.57 7.98
N ARG A 154 11.76 -14.92 8.86
CA ARG A 154 12.66 -13.80 8.51
C ARG A 154 11.93 -12.68 7.74
N ILE A 155 10.69 -12.41 8.13
CA ILE A 155 9.86 -11.34 7.56
C ILE A 155 10.11 -10.01 8.27
N HIS A 156 9.87 -8.91 7.57
CA HIS A 156 9.88 -7.57 8.16
C HIS A 156 8.46 -7.20 8.63
N PRO A 157 8.22 -6.94 9.93
CA PRO A 157 6.86 -6.78 10.47
C PRO A 157 6.10 -5.56 9.93
N ASP A 158 6.80 -4.54 9.44
CA ASP A 158 6.21 -3.33 8.84
C ASP A 158 5.90 -3.43 7.34
N PHE A 159 6.30 -4.51 6.66
CA PHE A 159 6.09 -4.69 5.21
C PHE A 159 5.29 -5.96 4.93
N ILE A 160 4.07 -6.00 5.45
CA ILE A 160 3.11 -7.07 5.23
C ILE A 160 2.01 -6.54 4.31
N TYR A 161 1.83 -7.17 3.16
CA TYR A 161 0.78 -6.85 2.20
C TYR A 161 -0.18 -8.02 2.11
N VAL A 162 -1.46 -7.72 1.91
CA VAL A 162 -2.50 -8.74 1.74
C VAL A 162 -3.11 -8.63 0.35
N GLY A 163 -3.60 -9.73 -0.19
CA GLY A 163 -4.20 -9.75 -1.51
C GLY A 163 -4.91 -11.05 -1.80
N GLY A 164 -5.39 -11.17 -3.02
CA GLY A 164 -6.01 -12.39 -3.50
C GLY A 164 -6.69 -12.19 -4.83
N SER A 165 -7.40 -13.23 -5.28
CA SER A 165 -8.28 -13.17 -6.44
C SER A 165 -9.73 -13.32 -6.03
N SER A 166 -10.66 -12.62 -6.70
CA SER A 166 -12.10 -12.76 -6.47
C SER A 166 -12.49 -12.62 -4.98
N ALA A 167 -13.12 -13.64 -4.38
CA ALA A 167 -13.44 -13.68 -2.95
C ALA A 167 -12.22 -13.43 -2.03
N GLY A 168 -11.04 -13.93 -2.37
CA GLY A 168 -9.80 -13.64 -1.64
C GLY A 168 -9.37 -12.18 -1.75
N ALA A 169 -9.64 -11.53 -2.89
CA ALA A 169 -9.42 -10.09 -3.04
C ALA A 169 -10.41 -9.27 -2.20
N VAL A 170 -11.68 -9.71 -2.11
CA VAL A 170 -12.68 -9.11 -1.20
C VAL A 170 -12.20 -9.23 0.25
N ALA A 171 -11.76 -10.42 0.69
CA ALA A 171 -11.24 -10.63 2.04
C ALA A 171 -10.03 -9.73 2.35
N ALA A 172 -9.12 -9.54 1.38
CA ALA A 172 -7.97 -8.66 1.53
C ALA A 172 -8.34 -7.18 1.63
N LEU A 173 -9.32 -6.73 0.83
CA LEU A 173 -9.83 -5.37 0.93
C LEU A 173 -10.57 -5.16 2.25
N GLU A 174 -11.45 -6.06 2.66
CA GLU A 174 -12.15 -5.96 3.95
C GLU A 174 -11.17 -5.98 5.11
N ALA A 175 -10.14 -6.83 5.06
CA ALA A 175 -9.08 -6.85 6.09
C ALA A 175 -8.37 -5.49 6.23
N ALA A 176 -8.24 -4.73 5.14
CA ALA A 176 -7.56 -3.45 5.08
C ALA A 176 -8.46 -2.23 5.35
N TYR A 177 -9.74 -2.26 4.96
CA TYR A 177 -10.61 -1.07 4.92
C TYR A 177 -11.94 -1.21 5.67
N LEU A 178 -12.39 -2.42 6.02
CA LEU A 178 -13.57 -2.59 6.87
C LEU A 178 -13.11 -2.58 8.34
N ASP A 179 -12.99 -1.39 8.92
CA ASP A 179 -12.31 -1.17 10.20
C ASP A 179 -13.19 -0.56 11.30
N LYS A 180 -14.46 -0.26 10.99
CA LYS A 180 -15.44 0.23 11.97
C LYS A 180 -16.68 -0.65 12.01
N ASP A 181 -17.10 -1.03 13.22
CA ASP A 181 -18.32 -1.83 13.41
C ASP A 181 -19.57 -1.17 12.78
N ALA A 182 -19.63 0.17 12.76
CA ALA A 182 -20.72 0.94 12.16
C ALA A 182 -20.84 0.79 10.64
N GLU A 183 -19.79 0.30 9.96
CA GLU A 183 -19.81 0.01 8.53
C GLU A 183 -20.53 -1.29 8.20
N VAL A 184 -20.67 -2.17 9.18
CA VAL A 184 -21.34 -3.46 9.05
C VAL A 184 -22.83 -3.30 9.36
N PRO A 185 -23.74 -3.64 8.43
CA PRO A 185 -25.17 -3.58 8.70
C PRO A 185 -25.57 -4.47 9.88
N ALA A 186 -26.43 -3.96 10.76
CA ALA A 186 -26.82 -4.66 12.00
C ALA A 186 -27.34 -6.10 11.78
N TYR A 187 -28.02 -6.36 10.66
CA TYR A 187 -28.55 -7.69 10.32
C TYR A 187 -27.46 -8.75 10.10
N ILE A 188 -26.21 -8.35 9.86
CA ILE A 188 -25.08 -9.28 9.78
C ILE A 188 -24.81 -9.92 11.15
N GLY A 189 -25.03 -9.19 12.24
CA GLY A 189 -24.77 -9.69 13.60
C GLY A 189 -23.28 -9.82 13.90
N LEU A 190 -22.51 -8.75 13.65
CA LEU A 190 -21.05 -8.74 13.77
C LEU A 190 -20.51 -9.26 15.11
N ALA A 191 -21.17 -8.91 16.23
CA ALA A 191 -20.77 -9.38 17.56
C ALA A 191 -20.79 -10.92 17.67
N ALA A 192 -21.76 -11.58 17.04
CA ALA A 192 -21.86 -13.04 16.99
C ALA A 192 -20.78 -13.69 16.11
N LEU A 193 -20.07 -12.90 15.29
CA LEU A 193 -18.94 -13.36 14.47
C LEU A 193 -17.58 -13.14 15.15
N GLY A 194 -17.53 -12.54 16.35
CA GLY A 194 -16.26 -12.18 17.01
C GLY A 194 -15.71 -10.80 16.59
N GLY A 195 -16.59 -9.88 16.17
CA GLY A 195 -16.18 -8.53 15.78
C GLY A 195 -15.45 -8.48 14.43
N LEU A 196 -14.87 -7.35 14.06
CA LEU A 196 -14.08 -7.24 12.82
C LEU A 196 -12.75 -8.00 12.88
N GLU A 197 -12.10 -8.05 14.05
CA GLU A 197 -10.79 -8.69 14.21
C GLU A 197 -10.87 -10.23 14.19
N GLY A 198 -11.99 -10.79 14.66
CA GLY A 198 -12.19 -12.22 14.84
C GLY A 198 -11.35 -12.81 15.98
N ASP A 199 -11.72 -14.01 16.40
CA ASP A 199 -11.13 -14.65 17.58
C ASP A 199 -9.95 -15.58 17.27
N SER A 200 -9.62 -15.76 15.98
CA SER A 200 -8.60 -16.72 15.54
C SER A 200 -7.19 -16.19 15.66
N GLY A 201 -6.29 -16.92 16.31
CA GLY A 201 -4.84 -16.79 16.14
C GLY A 201 -4.20 -15.54 16.76
N ASN A 202 -3.20 -15.79 17.61
CA ASN A 202 -2.20 -14.83 18.10
C ASN A 202 -2.78 -13.48 18.58
N PRO A 203 -3.71 -13.49 19.56
CA PRO A 203 -4.27 -12.25 20.11
C PRO A 203 -3.18 -11.35 20.69
N GLY A 204 -3.38 -10.04 20.62
CA GLY A 204 -2.42 -9.02 21.06
C GLY A 204 -1.38 -8.62 20.00
N TYR A 205 -1.26 -9.35 18.89
CA TYR A 205 -0.45 -8.93 17.75
C TYR A 205 -1.29 -8.12 16.75
N SER A 206 -0.66 -7.16 16.08
CA SER A 206 -1.36 -6.30 15.11
C SER A 206 -1.72 -7.04 13.82
N SER A 207 -2.92 -6.79 13.32
CA SER A 207 -3.45 -7.20 12.01
C SER A 207 -3.20 -6.15 10.89
N LYS A 208 -2.63 -4.98 11.21
CA LYS A 208 -2.47 -3.85 10.26
C LYS A 208 -1.54 -4.17 9.08
N VAL A 209 -1.98 -3.93 7.87
CA VAL A 209 -1.20 -4.18 6.66
C VAL A 209 -0.51 -2.90 6.17
N ARG A 210 0.43 -3.04 5.21
CA ARG A 210 1.11 -1.93 4.54
C ARG A 210 0.47 -1.59 3.19
N GLY A 211 -0.40 -2.45 2.69
CA GLY A 211 -1.20 -2.24 1.49
C GLY A 211 -1.95 -3.50 1.06
N ALA A 212 -2.85 -3.33 0.09
CA ALA A 212 -3.71 -4.39 -0.43
C ALA A 212 -3.54 -4.63 -1.93
N LEU A 213 -3.66 -5.89 -2.38
CA LEU A 213 -3.58 -6.30 -3.78
C LEU A 213 -4.95 -6.88 -4.22
N ASN A 214 -5.74 -6.05 -4.88
CA ASN A 214 -7.10 -6.35 -5.31
C ASN A 214 -7.13 -6.89 -6.75
N LEU A 215 -7.21 -8.22 -6.91
CA LEU A 215 -7.27 -8.85 -8.23
C LEU A 215 -8.70 -9.36 -8.50
N SER A 216 -9.51 -8.54 -9.19
CA SER A 216 -10.94 -8.79 -9.47
C SER A 216 -11.83 -8.92 -8.22
N GLY A 217 -11.59 -8.11 -7.19
CA GLY A 217 -12.41 -8.01 -5.97
C GLY A 217 -13.29 -6.77 -5.92
N ALA A 218 -14.03 -6.64 -4.80
CA ALA A 218 -14.97 -5.55 -4.54
C ALA A 218 -15.10 -5.25 -3.03
N LEU A 219 -15.67 -4.09 -2.70
CA LEU A 219 -16.11 -3.75 -1.34
C LEU A 219 -17.63 -3.51 -1.30
N GLY A 220 -18.23 -3.65 -0.12
CA GLY A 220 -19.63 -3.31 0.11
C GLY A 220 -19.92 -1.81 -0.02
N SER A 221 -18.93 -0.97 0.25
CA SER A 221 -19.01 0.48 0.05
C SER A 221 -17.64 1.06 -0.31
N PRO A 222 -17.54 1.98 -1.29
CA PRO A 222 -16.31 2.73 -1.49
C PRO A 222 -15.98 3.61 -0.29
N ALA A 223 -16.99 4.06 0.48
CA ALA A 223 -16.80 4.99 1.59
C ALA A 223 -15.88 4.48 2.70
N TRP A 224 -15.72 3.15 2.81
CA TRP A 224 -14.77 2.48 3.70
C TRP A 224 -13.31 2.86 3.42
N ILE A 225 -13.00 3.36 2.22
CA ILE A 225 -11.69 3.94 1.92
C ILE A 225 -11.69 5.41 2.33
N GLU A 226 -10.78 5.77 3.22
CA GLU A 226 -10.65 7.08 3.85
C GLU A 226 -9.25 7.68 3.70
N ALA A 227 -9.14 8.97 4.01
CA ALA A 227 -7.86 9.66 3.94
C ALA A 227 -6.91 9.12 5.02
N GLY A 228 -5.69 8.76 4.62
CA GLY A 228 -4.68 8.19 5.51
C GLY A 228 -4.62 6.66 5.48
N ASP A 229 -5.54 6.00 4.77
CA ASP A 229 -5.48 4.56 4.59
C ASP A 229 -4.26 4.10 3.77
N VAL A 230 -3.95 2.81 3.92
CA VAL A 230 -2.86 2.16 3.20
C VAL A 230 -3.11 2.17 1.69
N PRO A 231 -2.05 2.17 0.87
CA PRO A 231 -2.19 2.09 -0.57
C PRO A 231 -2.74 0.72 -1.02
N PHE A 232 -3.38 0.66 -2.19
CA PHE A 232 -3.74 -0.60 -2.84
C PHE A 232 -3.45 -0.58 -4.33
N VAL A 233 -3.46 -1.76 -4.95
CA VAL A 233 -3.45 -1.89 -6.41
C VAL A 233 -4.65 -2.70 -6.85
N SER A 234 -5.27 -2.29 -7.94
CA SER A 234 -6.42 -2.97 -8.51
C SER A 234 -6.15 -3.46 -9.91
N MET A 235 -6.64 -4.66 -10.24
CA MET A 235 -6.67 -5.17 -11.61
C MET A 235 -8.00 -5.88 -11.86
N HIS A 236 -8.71 -5.52 -12.93
CA HIS A 236 -10.10 -5.97 -13.11
C HIS A 236 -10.49 -6.02 -14.59
N GLY A 237 -11.22 -7.07 -14.99
CA GLY A 237 -11.80 -7.19 -16.33
C GLY A 237 -13.05 -6.34 -16.51
N THR A 238 -13.22 -5.69 -17.66
CA THR A 238 -14.41 -4.84 -17.89
C THR A 238 -15.69 -5.64 -18.13
N ASN A 239 -15.56 -6.91 -18.53
CA ASN A 239 -16.67 -7.82 -18.79
C ASN A 239 -16.79 -8.87 -17.66
N ASP A 240 -16.37 -8.52 -16.46
CA ASP A 240 -16.50 -9.37 -15.27
C ASP A 240 -17.99 -9.53 -14.92
N ALA A 241 -18.50 -10.75 -15.14
CA ALA A 241 -19.89 -11.11 -14.90
C ALA A 241 -20.12 -11.69 -13.49
N VAL A 242 -19.06 -11.82 -12.67
CA VAL A 242 -19.13 -12.41 -11.33
C VAL A 242 -19.05 -11.32 -10.27
N LEU A 243 -18.02 -10.48 -10.33
CA LEU A 243 -17.90 -9.28 -9.51
C LEU A 243 -17.90 -8.06 -10.42
N PRO A 244 -18.78 -7.06 -10.18
CA PRO A 244 -18.93 -5.95 -11.09
C PRO A 244 -17.64 -5.12 -11.14
N TYR A 245 -17.13 -4.85 -12.34
CA TYR A 245 -16.02 -3.90 -12.56
C TYR A 245 -16.33 -2.51 -11.97
N ALA A 246 -17.59 -2.08 -12.08
CA ALA A 246 -18.14 -0.85 -11.53
C ALA A 246 -18.94 -1.15 -10.24
N GLY A 247 -20.10 -0.51 -10.05
CA GLY A 247 -21.05 -0.88 -9.00
C GLY A 247 -22.07 -1.89 -9.51
N GLY A 248 -22.46 -2.86 -8.69
CA GLY A 248 -23.44 -3.88 -9.07
C GLY A 248 -24.00 -4.64 -7.88
N LYS A 249 -24.67 -5.74 -8.19
CA LYS A 249 -25.35 -6.60 -7.22
C LYS A 249 -24.79 -8.01 -7.33
N VAL A 250 -24.56 -8.65 -6.19
CA VAL A 250 -24.11 -10.05 -6.10
C VAL A 250 -25.04 -10.84 -5.19
N GLY A 251 -25.07 -12.16 -5.42
CA GLY A 251 -25.99 -13.09 -4.76
C GLY A 251 -27.33 -13.23 -5.50
N SER A 252 -27.89 -14.44 -5.48
CA SER A 252 -29.08 -14.83 -6.25
C SER A 252 -30.41 -14.67 -5.50
N LEU A 253 -30.40 -14.34 -4.21
CA LEU A 253 -31.61 -14.19 -3.37
C LEU A 253 -31.75 -12.78 -2.77
N LEU A 254 -33.01 -12.35 -2.60
CA LEU A 254 -33.38 -11.01 -2.13
C LEU A 254 -33.09 -10.81 -0.63
N PRO A 255 -32.54 -9.64 -0.23
CA PRO A 255 -32.08 -8.54 -1.07
C PRO A 255 -30.67 -8.78 -1.62
N PRO A 256 -30.39 -8.43 -2.89
CA PRO A 256 -29.06 -8.56 -3.49
C PRO A 256 -28.05 -7.67 -2.76
N LEU A 257 -26.85 -8.20 -2.48
CA LEU A 257 -25.79 -7.44 -1.85
C LEU A 257 -25.21 -6.46 -2.87
N LYS A 258 -25.26 -5.16 -2.59
CA LYS A 258 -24.63 -4.16 -3.44
C LYS A 258 -23.13 -4.15 -3.16
N VAL A 259 -22.33 -4.25 -4.21
CA VAL A 259 -20.87 -4.22 -4.13
C VAL A 259 -20.28 -3.34 -5.22
N TYR A 260 -19.05 -2.91 -5.01
CA TYR A 260 -18.35 -1.96 -5.85
C TYR A 260 -16.95 -2.49 -6.15
N GLY A 261 -16.71 -2.84 -7.41
CA GLY A 261 -15.40 -3.29 -7.88
C GLY A 261 -14.43 -2.16 -8.12
N SER A 262 -13.37 -2.45 -8.87
CA SER A 262 -12.17 -1.61 -8.88
C SER A 262 -12.38 -0.17 -9.39
N ALA A 263 -13.32 0.09 -10.31
CA ALA A 263 -13.51 1.44 -10.86
C ALA A 263 -14.04 2.47 -9.83
N PRO A 264 -15.13 2.22 -9.11
CA PRO A 264 -15.59 3.12 -8.04
C PRO A 264 -14.61 3.19 -6.86
N LEU A 265 -13.92 2.09 -6.52
CA LEU A 265 -12.88 2.11 -5.49
C LEU A 265 -11.71 3.01 -5.90
N HIS A 266 -11.30 2.95 -7.16
CA HIS A 266 -10.27 3.84 -7.70
C HIS A 266 -10.70 5.31 -7.63
N THR A 267 -11.94 5.61 -8.04
CA THR A 267 -12.49 6.97 -7.98
C THR A 267 -12.50 7.52 -6.55
N ARG A 268 -12.96 6.71 -5.59
CA ARG A 268 -13.01 7.10 -4.19
C ARG A 268 -11.63 7.31 -3.59
N ALA A 269 -10.70 6.39 -3.82
CA ALA A 269 -9.34 6.50 -3.31
C ALA A 269 -8.59 7.73 -3.85
N LEU A 270 -8.80 8.09 -5.13
CA LEU A 270 -8.30 9.37 -5.66
C LEU A 270 -8.88 10.58 -4.91
N ALA A 271 -10.18 10.57 -4.62
CA ALA A 271 -10.86 11.66 -3.93
C ALA A 271 -10.37 11.87 -2.48
N VAL A 272 -9.89 10.81 -1.81
CA VAL A 272 -9.36 10.88 -0.44
C VAL A 272 -7.82 10.83 -0.35
N GLY A 273 -7.13 10.82 -1.49
CA GLY A 273 -5.67 10.87 -1.56
C GLY A 273 -4.94 9.56 -1.22
N VAL A 274 -5.60 8.41 -1.36
CA VAL A 274 -4.99 7.07 -1.17
C VAL A 274 -4.36 6.59 -2.48
N GLN A 275 -3.08 6.21 -2.45
CA GLN A 275 -2.37 5.71 -3.64
C GLN A 275 -2.98 4.38 -4.10
N ASN A 276 -3.42 4.34 -5.36
CA ASN A 276 -4.31 3.29 -5.85
C ASN A 276 -4.17 2.96 -7.36
N PRO A 277 -3.00 2.51 -7.86
CA PRO A 277 -2.87 2.19 -9.29
C PRO A 277 -3.91 1.15 -9.73
N PHE A 278 -4.53 1.41 -10.87
CA PHE A 278 -5.61 0.57 -11.39
C PHE A 278 -5.33 0.17 -12.84
N TYR A 279 -5.28 -1.14 -13.10
CA TYR A 279 -5.17 -1.70 -14.43
C TYR A 279 -6.48 -2.32 -14.89
N THR A 280 -6.93 -1.94 -16.08
CA THR A 280 -8.16 -2.43 -16.70
C THR A 280 -7.84 -3.47 -17.77
N PHE A 281 -8.31 -4.70 -17.59
CA PHE A 281 -8.29 -5.72 -18.65
C PHE A 281 -9.51 -5.53 -19.56
N LYS A 282 -9.37 -4.69 -20.59
CA LYS A 282 -10.46 -4.35 -21.51
C LYS A 282 -10.99 -5.61 -22.22
N GLY A 283 -12.30 -5.85 -22.12
CA GLY A 283 -13.00 -6.99 -22.72
C GLY A 283 -12.81 -8.32 -21.98
N ALA A 284 -11.95 -8.38 -20.97
CA ALA A 284 -11.70 -9.60 -20.22
C ALA A 284 -12.79 -9.87 -19.18
N GLY A 285 -13.05 -11.14 -18.91
CA GLY A 285 -13.98 -11.61 -17.89
C GLY A 285 -13.38 -11.66 -16.48
N HIS A 286 -14.00 -12.45 -15.61
CA HIS A 286 -13.59 -12.62 -14.21
C HIS A 286 -12.24 -13.34 -14.10
N VAL A 287 -11.33 -12.80 -13.29
CA VAL A 287 -9.99 -13.38 -13.00
C VAL A 287 -9.29 -13.90 -14.27
N PRO A 288 -9.03 -13.02 -15.26
CA PRO A 288 -8.60 -13.47 -16.59
C PRO A 288 -7.18 -14.07 -16.60
N PHE A 289 -6.44 -13.91 -15.51
CA PHE A 289 -5.11 -14.46 -15.28
C PHE A 289 -5.12 -15.85 -14.62
N SER A 290 -6.28 -16.42 -14.31
CA SER A 290 -6.39 -17.80 -13.81
C SER A 290 -6.49 -18.78 -14.98
N GLY A 291 -5.60 -19.78 -15.00
CA GLY A 291 -5.50 -20.80 -16.02
C GLY A 291 -4.16 -20.81 -16.77
N THR A 292 -4.02 -21.72 -17.73
CA THR A 292 -2.74 -22.06 -18.38
C THR A 292 -2.71 -21.80 -19.88
N THR A 293 -3.79 -21.27 -20.47
CA THR A 293 -3.77 -20.86 -21.88
C THR A 293 -2.81 -19.71 -22.10
N ALA A 294 -2.30 -19.53 -23.33
CA ALA A 294 -1.37 -18.44 -23.65
C ALA A 294 -1.94 -17.05 -23.27
N ALA A 295 -3.24 -16.84 -23.46
CA ALA A 295 -3.91 -15.60 -23.06
C ALA A 295 -3.91 -15.41 -21.55
N GLN A 296 -4.26 -16.44 -20.77
CA GLN A 296 -4.27 -16.41 -19.30
C GLN A 296 -2.86 -16.18 -18.74
N VAL A 297 -1.85 -16.82 -19.31
CA VAL A 297 -0.43 -16.60 -18.95
C VAL A 297 -0.02 -15.16 -19.24
N ALA A 298 -0.40 -14.59 -20.38
CA ALA A 298 -0.12 -13.19 -20.70
C ALA A 298 -0.83 -12.20 -19.76
N TYR A 299 -2.05 -12.53 -19.31
CA TYR A 299 -2.72 -11.78 -18.25
C TYR A 299 -1.96 -11.87 -16.94
N MET A 300 -1.53 -13.08 -16.51
CA MET A 300 -0.73 -13.27 -15.30
C MET A 300 0.62 -12.52 -15.36
N ASP A 301 1.29 -12.51 -16.50
CA ASP A 301 2.50 -11.72 -16.72
C ASP A 301 2.26 -10.22 -16.48
N THR A 302 1.15 -9.71 -17.00
CA THR A 302 0.73 -8.32 -16.81
C THR A 302 0.38 -8.06 -15.36
N THR A 303 -0.32 -8.99 -14.71
CA THR A 303 -0.66 -8.93 -13.29
C THR A 303 0.57 -8.78 -12.42
N VAL A 304 1.54 -9.68 -12.61
CA VAL A 304 2.78 -9.70 -11.82
C VAL A 304 3.60 -8.42 -12.05
N ARG A 305 3.74 -7.96 -13.30
CA ARG A 305 4.46 -6.71 -13.60
C ARG A 305 3.81 -5.50 -12.93
N PHE A 306 2.50 -5.36 -13.05
CA PHE A 306 1.78 -4.20 -12.50
C PHE A 306 1.79 -4.18 -10.97
N VAL A 307 1.53 -5.33 -10.33
CA VAL A 307 1.61 -5.47 -8.87
C VAL A 307 3.03 -5.21 -8.36
N ARG A 308 4.05 -5.74 -9.04
CA ARG A 308 5.45 -5.47 -8.71
C ARG A 308 5.74 -3.97 -8.78
N ASP A 309 5.32 -3.29 -9.84
CA ASP A 309 5.61 -1.86 -10.03
C ASP A 309 4.89 -0.98 -9.01
N PHE A 310 3.75 -1.45 -8.48
CA PHE A 310 3.10 -0.87 -7.31
C PHE A 310 3.88 -1.11 -6.00
N LEU A 311 4.29 -2.35 -5.72
CA LEU A 311 4.98 -2.72 -4.48
C LEU A 311 6.38 -2.08 -4.39
N ARG A 312 7.08 -2.00 -5.51
CA ARG A 312 8.51 -1.68 -5.56
C ARG A 312 8.86 -0.32 -4.95
N PRO A 313 8.14 0.78 -5.24
CA PRO A 313 8.32 2.07 -4.55
C PRO A 313 7.98 2.00 -3.07
N LEU A 314 6.99 1.19 -2.65
CA LEU A 314 6.56 1.09 -1.25
C LEU A 314 7.60 0.40 -0.35
N LEU A 315 8.43 -0.47 -0.90
CA LEU A 315 9.53 -1.15 -0.18
C LEU A 315 10.68 -0.21 0.16
N ARG A 316 10.94 0.74 -0.73
CA ARG A 316 11.82 1.85 -0.42
C ARG A 316 10.97 2.72 0.49
N GLN A 317 11.13 2.63 1.81
CA GLN A 317 10.58 3.71 2.64
C GLN A 317 11.01 5.01 1.94
N PRO A 318 10.11 5.99 1.80
CA PRO A 318 10.57 7.34 1.66
C PRO A 318 11.66 7.42 2.73
N SER A 319 12.85 7.93 2.39
CA SER A 319 13.52 8.68 3.45
C SER A 319 12.39 9.49 4.08
N THR A 320 12.36 9.63 5.39
CA THR A 320 11.99 10.94 5.85
C THR A 320 12.82 11.89 4.97
N VAL A 321 12.23 12.38 3.87
CA VAL A 321 11.81 13.76 3.86
C VAL A 321 11.13 13.85 5.22
N THR A 322 11.97 14.10 6.24
CA THR A 322 11.88 15.37 6.87
C THR A 322 11.53 16.30 5.70
N VAL A 323 10.22 16.40 5.48
CA VAL A 323 9.58 17.62 5.82
C VAL A 323 10.12 17.87 7.25
N ASN A 324 11.37 18.35 7.33
CA ASN A 324 11.56 19.74 7.55
C ASN A 324 10.29 20.33 6.91
N LYS A 325 9.22 20.43 7.73
CA LYS A 325 8.77 21.77 8.05
C LYS A 325 10.09 22.46 8.09
N ALA A 326 10.48 23.06 6.95
CA ALA A 326 11.54 24.00 6.98
C ALA A 326 11.07 24.79 8.19
N SER A 327 11.79 24.64 9.29
CA SER A 327 11.88 25.67 10.30
C SER A 327 11.79 26.91 9.44
N ALA A 328 10.67 27.62 9.55
CA ALA A 328 10.10 28.47 8.51
C ALA A 328 11.03 29.66 8.26
N ASN A 329 12.19 29.33 7.71
CA ASN A 329 13.52 29.92 7.80
C ASN A 329 14.45 29.16 6.81
N ALA A 330 13.91 28.46 5.79
CA ALA A 330 14.68 28.34 4.56
C ALA A 330 14.84 29.78 4.07
N ALA A 331 16.06 30.29 4.15
CA ALA A 331 16.36 31.68 3.91
C ALA A 331 15.80 32.08 2.53
N LEU A 332 14.75 32.90 2.53
CA LEU A 332 14.00 33.19 1.30
C LEU A 332 14.79 34.20 0.48
N LEU A 333 14.96 33.87 -0.79
CA LEU A 333 15.48 34.80 -1.76
C LEU A 333 14.63 36.07 -1.80
N GLN A 334 15.24 37.24 -1.62
CA GLN A 334 14.53 38.49 -1.84
C GLN A 334 14.55 38.81 -3.34
N ALA A 335 13.39 39.19 -3.85
CA ALA A 335 13.21 39.60 -5.24
C ALA A 335 12.45 40.93 -5.22
N TYR A 336 13.07 41.98 -5.75
CA TYR A 336 12.49 43.32 -5.77
C TYR A 336 12.96 44.11 -7.02
N PRO A 337 12.08 44.91 -7.66
CA PRO A 337 10.64 44.98 -7.42
C PRO A 337 9.92 43.73 -7.95
N VAL A 338 8.78 43.40 -7.36
CA VAL A 338 7.83 42.40 -7.88
C VAL A 338 6.42 42.96 -7.66
N PRO A 339 5.66 43.32 -8.71
CA PRO A 339 5.97 43.17 -10.14
C PRO A 339 7.09 44.12 -10.63
N ALA A 340 7.75 43.75 -11.74
CA ALA A 340 8.77 44.56 -12.40
C ALA A 340 8.49 44.73 -13.89
N SER A 341 8.72 45.93 -14.43
CA SER A 341 8.57 46.19 -15.87
C SER A 341 9.85 45.87 -16.67
N THR A 342 11.02 46.09 -16.08
CA THR A 342 12.32 45.98 -16.78
C THR A 342 13.25 44.92 -16.20
N ALA A 343 13.39 44.81 -14.87
CA ALA A 343 14.26 43.85 -14.22
C ALA A 343 13.86 43.60 -12.76
N VAL A 344 14.18 42.41 -12.25
CA VAL A 344 14.03 42.06 -10.83
C VAL A 344 15.43 41.88 -10.24
N ARG A 345 15.74 42.54 -9.13
CA ARG A 345 16.97 42.27 -8.37
C ARG A 345 16.72 41.10 -7.42
N LEU A 346 17.58 40.10 -7.52
CA LEU A 346 17.62 38.95 -6.63
C LEU A 346 18.73 39.18 -5.61
N THR A 347 18.40 39.07 -4.32
CA THR A 347 19.35 39.23 -3.22
C THR A 347 19.42 37.94 -2.43
N TRP A 348 20.65 37.44 -2.28
CA TRP A 348 20.95 36.24 -1.51
C TRP A 348 20.61 36.49 -0.03
N PRO A 349 20.01 35.51 0.66
CA PRO A 349 19.63 35.70 2.05
C PRO A 349 20.85 35.91 2.96
N THR A 350 20.83 36.93 3.80
CA THR A 350 21.93 37.24 4.74
C THR A 350 22.12 36.17 5.83
N SER A 351 21.12 35.30 6.04
CA SER A 351 21.18 34.19 6.99
C SER A 351 21.87 32.93 6.44
N THR A 352 22.36 32.94 5.19
CA THR A 352 23.12 31.84 4.59
C THR A 352 24.37 32.36 3.85
N ALA A 353 25.48 31.65 3.96
CA ALA A 353 26.70 32.00 3.21
C ALA A 353 26.44 31.91 1.70
N PHE A 354 26.83 32.95 0.95
CA PHE A 354 26.70 32.97 -0.50
C PHE A 354 27.55 31.88 -1.14
N ARG A 355 26.97 31.14 -2.09
CA ARG A 355 27.67 30.18 -2.92
C ARG A 355 27.25 30.37 -4.38
N PRO A 356 28.20 30.40 -5.34
CA PRO A 356 27.84 30.46 -6.74
C PRO A 356 26.94 29.30 -7.14
N ALA A 357 25.80 29.61 -7.77
CA ALA A 357 24.78 28.62 -8.11
C ALA A 357 24.22 28.85 -9.51
N THR A 358 23.64 27.81 -10.09
CA THR A 358 22.83 27.97 -11.32
C THR A 358 21.41 28.37 -10.94
N VAL A 359 20.93 29.44 -11.55
CA VAL A 359 19.57 29.95 -11.40
C VAL A 359 18.77 29.59 -12.65
N GLU A 360 17.62 28.98 -12.43
CA GLU A 360 16.64 28.68 -13.46
C GLU A 360 15.40 29.55 -13.26
N LEU A 361 14.94 30.18 -14.35
CA LEU A 361 13.66 30.86 -14.42
C LEU A 361 12.67 29.94 -15.12
N LEU A 362 11.55 29.66 -14.47
CA LEU A 362 10.48 28.81 -14.97
C LEU A 362 9.24 29.66 -15.25
N ASP A 363 8.52 29.37 -16.34
CA ASP A 363 7.18 29.94 -16.57
C ASP A 363 6.11 29.29 -15.67
N ALA A 364 4.87 29.77 -15.76
CA ALA A 364 3.73 29.26 -15.00
C ALA A 364 3.39 27.78 -15.27
N THR A 365 3.89 27.19 -16.36
CA THR A 365 3.71 25.76 -16.69
C THR A 365 4.84 24.88 -16.14
N GLY A 366 5.86 25.49 -15.52
CA GLY A 366 7.04 24.79 -14.98
C GLY A 366 8.13 24.54 -16.02
N ARG A 367 8.04 25.14 -17.21
CA ARG A 367 9.09 25.05 -18.23
C ARG A 367 10.20 26.04 -17.94
N VAL A 368 11.46 25.61 -18.00
CA VAL A 368 12.63 26.49 -17.87
C VAL A 368 12.71 27.39 -19.10
N VAL A 369 12.55 28.70 -18.90
CA VAL A 369 12.62 29.74 -19.93
C VAL A 369 13.98 30.43 -19.98
N ARG A 370 14.75 30.39 -18.88
CA ARG A 370 16.12 30.93 -18.84
C ARG A 370 16.96 30.22 -17.79
N ARG A 371 18.27 30.08 -18.08
CA ARG A 371 19.29 29.64 -17.11
C ARG A 371 20.39 30.67 -17.05
N MET A 372 20.90 30.96 -15.85
CA MET A 372 22.01 31.88 -15.63
C MET A 372 22.85 31.45 -14.45
N ARG A 373 24.09 31.93 -14.42
CA ARG A 373 25.00 31.70 -13.30
C ARG A 373 24.92 32.88 -12.33
N TRP A 374 24.78 32.58 -11.05
CA TRP A 374 24.74 33.55 -9.98
C TRP A 374 26.08 33.52 -9.24
N GLU A 375 26.89 34.56 -9.39
CA GLU A 375 28.29 34.58 -8.92
C GLU A 375 28.57 35.55 -7.77
N GLN A 376 27.64 36.48 -7.48
CA GLN A 376 27.74 37.45 -6.38
C GLN A 376 26.45 37.45 -5.54
N PRO A 377 26.42 37.95 -4.29
CA PRO A 377 25.20 37.96 -3.46
C PRO A 377 23.98 38.66 -4.07
N GLU A 378 24.18 39.51 -5.07
CA GLU A 378 23.11 40.14 -5.83
C GLU A 378 23.18 39.74 -7.31
N LEU A 379 22.02 39.53 -7.92
CA LEU A 379 21.89 39.25 -9.35
C LEU A 379 20.72 40.04 -9.92
N LEU A 380 21.00 40.81 -10.96
CA LEU A 380 19.95 41.49 -11.72
C LEU A 380 19.38 40.53 -12.78
N LEU A 381 18.09 40.26 -12.70
CA LEU A 381 17.34 39.46 -13.66
C LEU A 381 16.58 40.38 -14.61
N PRO A 382 17.10 40.69 -15.81
CA PRO A 382 16.40 41.54 -16.77
C PRO A 382 15.23 40.79 -17.41
N ARG A 383 14.11 41.47 -17.65
CA ARG A 383 12.95 40.89 -18.35
C ARG A 383 13.33 40.52 -19.79
N GLU A 384 13.89 41.47 -20.52
CA GLU A 384 14.17 41.35 -21.96
C GLU A 384 12.94 40.81 -22.73
N ASN A 385 13.10 39.70 -23.46
CA ASN A 385 12.08 39.09 -24.32
C ASN A 385 11.06 38.21 -23.56
N LEU A 386 11.09 38.21 -22.22
CA LEU A 386 10.11 37.49 -21.41
C LEU A 386 8.73 38.15 -21.51
N ARG A 387 7.71 37.35 -21.81
CA ARG A 387 6.31 37.81 -21.84
C ARG A 387 5.88 38.32 -20.47
N ALA A 388 4.91 39.22 -20.43
CA ALA A 388 4.24 39.56 -19.19
C ALA A 388 3.66 38.28 -18.55
N GLY A 389 3.85 38.11 -17.24
CA GLY A 389 3.36 36.93 -16.54
C GLY A 389 4.13 36.57 -15.27
N THR A 390 3.69 35.49 -14.65
CA THR A 390 4.30 34.95 -13.43
C THR A 390 5.42 33.97 -13.78
N TYR A 391 6.54 34.12 -13.10
CA TYR A 391 7.69 33.22 -13.21
C TYR A 391 8.14 32.73 -11.84
N ILE A 392 8.78 31.58 -11.82
CA ILE A 392 9.36 30.97 -10.62
C ILE A 392 10.87 30.89 -10.79
N ILE A 393 11.59 31.45 -9.83
CA ILE A 393 13.04 31.39 -9.74
C ILE A 393 13.41 30.20 -8.87
N ARG A 394 14.27 29.33 -9.39
CA ARG A 394 14.84 28.18 -8.68
C ARG A 394 16.36 28.28 -8.69
N ALA A 395 16.99 28.14 -7.53
CA ALA A 395 18.44 28.08 -7.38
C ALA A 395 18.82 26.92 -6.46
N GLU A 396 19.95 26.29 -6.70
CA GLU A 396 20.43 25.18 -5.87
C GLU A 396 20.70 25.65 -4.43
N GLY A 397 20.12 24.97 -3.44
CA GLY A 397 20.30 25.29 -2.02
C GLY A 397 19.46 26.45 -1.47
N ILE A 398 18.60 27.09 -2.27
CA ILE A 398 17.67 28.15 -1.83
C ILE A 398 16.22 27.81 -2.22
N GLY A 399 15.26 28.19 -1.38
CA GLY A 399 13.83 28.06 -1.68
C GLY A 399 13.39 28.86 -2.91
N ALA A 400 12.50 28.30 -3.72
CA ALA A 400 12.01 28.96 -4.93
C ALA A 400 11.29 30.28 -4.63
N ARG A 401 11.42 31.28 -5.52
CA ARG A 401 10.80 32.60 -5.36
C ARG A 401 9.94 32.94 -6.57
N ARG A 402 8.69 33.38 -6.32
CA ARG A 402 7.81 33.90 -7.35
C ARG A 402 8.21 35.33 -7.71
N VAL A 403 8.28 35.61 -9.01
CA VAL A 403 8.43 36.96 -9.58
C VAL A 403 7.35 37.19 -10.64
N VAL A 404 7.05 38.45 -10.90
CA VAL A 404 6.02 38.86 -11.87
C VAL A 404 6.64 39.94 -12.75
N PHE A 405 6.58 39.73 -14.07
CA PHE A 405 6.94 40.76 -15.04
C PHE A 405 5.65 41.31 -15.66
N GLU A 406 5.51 42.64 -15.70
CA GLU A 406 4.36 43.35 -16.30
C GLU A 406 4.74 43.95 -17.63
#